data_AF-M5CE61-F1
#
_entry.id   AF-M5CE61-F1
#
_cell.length_a   1.000
_cell.length_b   1.000
_cell.length_c   1.000
_cell.angle_alpha   90.00
_cell.angle_beta   90.00
_cell.angle_gamma   90.00
#
_symmetry.space_group_name_H-M   'P 1'
#
loop_
_entity.id
_entity.type
_entity.pdbx_description
1 polymer ?
#
loop_
_entity_poly.entity_id
_entity_poly.type
_entity_poly.pdbx_seq_one_letter_code
_entity_poly.pdbx_strand_id
1 'polypeptide(L)'
;MEVSQHPGYKLKVASFVDNFSQLFVVAGTSISDVITSYTSIVGRPLLKPRYVLGYHQGCYGYDTPQKILEVVKAYRDANFPLDGLHLDVDLQRNYKTFTVDPDVFPEPKKLFQDLRDQGVKCSTNITPFINGDDDSSYSTLQEALKNGYLVEDRRFLQDNGPQNANEDQYMLFRCGHKTEFHASDLNQEPRNHYEPEDRICG
;
A
#
# COMPACT_ATOMS: atom_id res chain seq x y z
N MET A 1 5.86 16.38 -7.12
CA MET A 1 6.81 17.23 -6.36
C MET A 1 8.20 16.72 -6.68
N GLU A 2 9.13 17.62 -6.97
CA GLU A 2 10.54 17.30 -7.22
C GLU A 2 11.42 18.02 -6.20
N VAL A 3 12.41 17.31 -5.68
CA VAL A 3 13.42 17.83 -4.75
C VAL A 3 14.79 17.50 -5.32
N SER A 4 15.61 18.51 -5.58
CA SER A 4 16.96 18.35 -6.10
C SER A 4 18.00 19.10 -5.28
N GLN A 5 19.20 18.51 -5.20
CA GLN A 5 20.37 19.08 -4.57
C GLN A 5 21.40 19.38 -5.66
N HIS A 6 21.84 20.65 -5.75
CA HIS A 6 22.91 21.06 -6.66
C HIS A 6 24.26 21.16 -5.91
N PRO A 7 25.39 21.27 -6.61
CA PRO A 7 26.66 21.60 -5.98
C PRO A 7 26.56 22.91 -5.16
N GLY A 8 26.85 22.82 -3.86
CA GLY A 8 26.60 23.88 -2.87
C GLY A 8 25.31 23.66 -2.07
N TYR A 9 25.19 24.26 -0.88
CA TYR A 9 24.06 24.08 0.04
C TYR A 9 22.74 24.73 -0.46
N LYS A 10 22.30 24.39 -1.68
CA LYS A 10 21.07 24.91 -2.30
C LYS A 10 20.05 23.77 -2.44
N LEU A 11 18.91 23.96 -1.79
CA LEU A 11 17.72 23.12 -1.93
C LEU A 11 16.73 23.81 -2.86
N LYS A 12 16.26 23.11 -3.90
CA LYS A 12 15.15 23.56 -4.76
C LYS A 12 13.97 22.62 -4.56
N VAL A 13 12.78 23.19 -4.40
CA VAL A 13 11.51 22.45 -4.28
C VAL A 13 10.56 22.96 -5.34
N ALA A 14 10.07 22.07 -6.19
CA ALA A 14 9.09 22.37 -7.23
C ALA A 14 7.84 21.48 -7.07
N SER A 15 6.65 22.06 -7.23
CA SER A 15 5.38 21.33 -7.21
C SER A 15 4.63 21.58 -8.52
N PHE A 16 3.93 20.55 -8.99
CA PHE A 16 3.06 20.57 -10.17
C PHE A 16 1.61 20.97 -9.80
N VAL A 17 1.33 21.06 -8.49
CA VAL A 17 0.03 21.47 -7.95
C VAL A 17 0.15 22.91 -7.48
N ASP A 18 -0.70 23.81 -7.98
CA ASP A 18 -0.61 25.28 -7.87
C ASP A 18 -0.60 25.86 -6.45
N ASN A 19 -0.74 25.05 -5.39
CA ASN A 19 -0.85 25.55 -4.02
C ASN A 19 0.16 24.88 -3.07
N PHE A 20 1.31 25.53 -2.89
CA PHE A 20 2.04 25.42 -1.62
C PHE A 20 1.35 26.33 -0.60
N SER A 21 0.52 25.77 0.28
CA SER A 21 -0.07 26.56 1.35
C SER A 21 0.86 26.71 2.56
N GLN A 22 1.79 25.77 2.80
CA GLN A 22 2.62 25.74 4.02
C GLN A 22 4.00 25.10 3.79
N LEU A 23 5.06 25.74 4.32
CA LEU A 23 6.43 25.23 4.39
C LEU A 23 6.90 25.27 5.85
N PHE A 24 7.37 24.14 6.37
CA PHE A 24 7.94 24.04 7.72
C PHE A 24 9.44 23.80 7.65
N VAL A 25 10.23 24.64 8.34
CA VAL A 25 11.68 24.45 8.51
C VAL A 25 11.94 24.08 9.96
N VAL A 26 12.57 22.92 10.16
CA VAL A 26 12.91 22.37 11.48
C VAL A 26 14.42 22.31 11.61
N ALA A 27 14.96 22.92 12.68
CA ALA A 27 16.39 22.94 12.97
C ALA A 27 16.63 22.51 14.43
N GLY A 28 17.80 21.95 14.70
CA GLY A 28 18.19 21.47 16.02
C GLY A 28 19.70 21.31 16.15
N THR A 29 20.19 21.25 17.38
CA THR A 29 21.63 21.06 17.68
C THR A 29 22.08 19.61 17.51
N SER A 30 21.13 18.68 17.43
CA SER A 30 21.34 17.27 17.15
C SER A 30 20.23 16.71 16.26
N ILE A 31 20.46 15.52 15.66
CA ILE A 31 19.43 14.79 14.90
C ILE A 31 18.21 14.48 15.78
N SER A 32 18.42 14.19 17.07
CA SER A 32 17.34 13.93 18.02
C SER A 32 16.43 15.14 18.20
N ASP A 33 16.99 16.35 18.27
CA ASP A 33 16.24 17.60 18.39
C ASP A 33 15.39 17.86 17.14
N VAL A 34 15.97 17.61 15.95
CA VAL A 34 15.28 17.75 14.66
C VAL A 34 14.10 16.78 14.58
N ILE A 35 14.30 15.50 14.92
CA ILE A 35 13.22 14.49 14.90
C ILE A 35 12.12 14.84 15.94
N THR A 36 12.53 15.26 17.14
CA THR A 36 11.59 15.65 18.21
C THR A 36 10.73 16.84 17.82
N SER A 37 11.33 17.84 17.16
CA SER A 37 10.63 19.05 16.70
C SER A 37 9.77 18.78 15.46
N TYR A 38 10.21 17.93 14.54
CA TYR A 38 9.42 17.53 13.38
C TYR A 38 8.17 16.76 13.80
N THR A 39 8.33 15.76 14.68
CA THR A 39 7.22 14.93 15.15
C THR A 39 6.26 15.67 16.08
N SER A 40 6.63 16.83 16.65
CA SER A 40 5.66 17.67 17.36
C SER A 40 4.68 18.37 16.40
N ILE A 41 5.06 18.55 15.13
CA ILE A 41 4.23 19.15 14.08
C ILE A 41 3.36 18.09 13.40
N VAL A 42 3.98 17.00 12.90
CA VAL A 42 3.26 15.97 12.11
C VAL A 42 2.59 14.90 12.97
N GLY A 43 2.83 14.91 14.29
CA GLY A 43 2.32 13.93 15.24
C GLY A 43 3.41 12.94 15.67
N ARG A 44 3.41 12.63 16.98
CA ARG A 44 4.32 11.65 17.56
C ARG A 44 3.82 10.23 17.32
N PRO A 45 4.73 9.26 17.11
CA PRO A 45 4.33 7.87 17.00
C PRO A 45 3.64 7.40 18.30
N LEU A 46 2.49 6.76 18.15
CA LEU A 46 1.78 6.15 19.26
C LEU A 46 2.55 4.95 19.80
N LEU A 47 2.49 4.74 21.11
CA LEU A 47 2.99 3.53 21.74
C LEU A 47 2.26 2.31 21.18
N LYS A 48 3.02 1.36 20.65
CA LYS A 48 2.47 0.15 20.04
C LYS A 48 2.18 -0.90 21.12
N PRO A 49 1.15 -1.75 20.93
CA PRO A 49 0.94 -2.92 21.78
C PRO A 49 2.20 -3.80 21.79
N ARG A 50 2.55 -4.36 22.95
CA ARG A 50 3.82 -5.09 23.15
C ARG A 50 4.08 -6.21 22.13
N TYR A 51 3.05 -6.95 21.72
CA TYR A 51 3.19 -8.09 20.81
C TYR A 51 3.76 -7.70 19.43
N VAL A 52 3.57 -6.44 18.99
CA VAL A 52 4.09 -5.94 17.71
C VAL A 52 5.62 -5.87 17.69
N LEU A 53 6.25 -5.89 18.87
CA LEU A 53 7.70 -5.93 19.02
C LEU A 53 8.26 -7.36 19.05
N GLY A 54 7.39 -8.37 19.04
CA GLY A 54 7.75 -9.78 19.04
C GLY A 54 8.10 -10.29 17.64
N TYR A 55 8.25 -11.61 17.51
CA TYR A 55 8.50 -12.21 16.20
C TYR A 55 7.20 -12.42 15.42
N HIS A 56 7.20 -12.05 14.15
CA HIS A 56 6.06 -12.13 13.26
C HIS A 56 6.39 -12.98 12.03
N GLN A 57 5.49 -13.91 11.70
CA GLN A 57 5.55 -14.71 10.48
C GLN A 57 4.45 -14.26 9.51
N GLY A 58 4.74 -14.18 8.22
CA GLY A 58 3.74 -13.93 7.18
C GLY A 58 4.06 -14.70 5.91
N CYS A 59 3.03 -15.17 5.22
CA CYS A 59 3.19 -15.85 3.94
C CYS A 59 1.90 -15.74 3.13
N TYR A 60 2.06 -15.58 1.82
CA TYR A 60 1.01 -15.89 0.85
C TYR A 60 0.98 -17.42 0.65
N GLY A 61 -0.16 -18.06 0.87
CA GLY A 61 -0.33 -19.51 0.79
C GLY A 61 -0.78 -20.20 2.08
N TYR A 62 -1.17 -19.45 3.10
CA TYR A 62 -1.90 -19.97 4.27
C TYR A 62 -3.38 -20.16 3.96
N ASP A 63 -3.63 -20.90 2.89
CA ASP A 63 -4.94 -21.13 2.27
C ASP A 63 -5.81 -22.17 2.99
N THR A 64 -5.35 -22.74 4.12
CA THR A 64 -6.11 -23.72 4.90
C THR A 64 -5.80 -23.59 6.40
N PRO A 65 -6.77 -23.90 7.29
CA PRO A 65 -6.53 -23.94 8.73
C PRO A 65 -5.36 -24.84 9.15
N GLN A 66 -5.19 -25.97 8.46
CA GLN A 66 -4.16 -26.96 8.76
C GLN A 66 -2.76 -26.37 8.56
N LYS A 67 -2.49 -25.71 7.43
CA LYS A 67 -1.19 -25.05 7.18
C LYS A 67 -0.87 -24.00 8.24
N ILE A 68 -1.87 -23.24 8.68
CA ILE A 68 -1.72 -22.23 9.75
C ILE A 68 -1.27 -22.90 11.06
N LEU A 69 -1.97 -23.97 11.45
CA LEU A 69 -1.65 -24.72 12.67
C LEU A 69 -0.30 -25.42 12.60
N GLU A 70 0.06 -25.99 11.44
CA GLU A 70 1.35 -26.63 11.20
C GLU A 70 2.52 -25.67 11.35
N VAL A 71 2.39 -24.44 10.82
CA VAL A 71 3.42 -23.40 10.97
C VAL A 71 3.59 -23.04 12.44
N VAL A 72 2.49 -22.76 13.15
CA VAL A 72 2.56 -22.41 14.58
C VAL A 72 3.18 -23.56 15.38
N LYS A 73 2.78 -24.80 15.09
CA LYS A 73 3.37 -26.00 15.70
C LYS A 73 4.87 -26.10 15.43
N ALA A 74 5.32 -25.87 14.19
CA ALA A 74 6.74 -25.91 13.85
C ALA A 74 7.57 -24.88 14.65
N TYR A 75 7.05 -23.67 14.84
CA TYR A 75 7.67 -22.66 15.72
C TYR A 75 7.78 -23.13 17.17
N ARG A 76 6.71 -23.76 17.69
CA ARG A 76 6.69 -24.30 19.06
C ARG A 76 7.65 -25.49 19.23
N ASP A 77 7.67 -26.42 18.27
CA ASP A 77 8.58 -27.57 18.28
C ASP A 77 10.05 -27.14 18.21
N ALA A 78 10.35 -26.07 17.47
CA ALA A 78 11.69 -25.49 17.37
C ALA A 78 12.08 -24.62 18.60
N ASN A 79 11.18 -24.49 19.58
CA ASN A 79 11.34 -23.58 20.73
C ASN A 79 11.66 -22.14 20.31
N PHE A 80 11.05 -21.67 19.21
CA PHE A 80 11.24 -20.35 18.66
C PHE A 80 10.02 -19.45 18.96
N PRO A 81 10.21 -18.21 19.44
CA PRO A 81 9.11 -17.33 19.79
C PRO A 81 8.29 -16.93 18.55
N LEU A 82 6.97 -16.86 18.71
CA LEU A 82 6.04 -16.38 17.68
C LEU A 82 4.91 -15.63 18.38
N ASP A 83 4.84 -14.32 18.16
CA ASP A 83 3.85 -13.41 18.75
C ASP A 83 2.80 -12.97 17.72
N GLY A 84 3.18 -12.93 16.43
CA GLY A 84 2.34 -12.46 15.34
C GLY A 84 2.29 -13.40 14.15
N LEU A 85 1.11 -13.56 13.56
CA LEU A 85 0.92 -14.30 12.30
C LEU A 85 0.11 -13.46 11.32
N HIS A 86 0.69 -13.19 10.14
CA HIS A 86 0.04 -12.47 9.05
C HIS A 86 -0.56 -13.49 8.08
N LEU A 87 -1.88 -13.47 7.96
CA LEU A 87 -2.63 -14.22 6.97
C LEU A 87 -2.92 -13.29 5.80
N ASP A 88 -2.52 -13.70 4.60
CA ASP A 88 -2.75 -12.88 3.41
C ASP A 88 -4.19 -13.03 2.89
N VAL A 89 -4.45 -12.53 1.69
CA VAL A 89 -5.73 -12.56 1.00
C VAL A 89 -6.32 -13.97 0.79
N ASP A 90 -5.55 -15.04 1.01
CA ASP A 90 -6.01 -16.44 0.90
C ASP A 90 -7.15 -16.78 1.88
N LEU A 91 -7.29 -16.03 2.98
CA LEU A 91 -8.41 -16.17 3.91
C LEU A 91 -9.74 -15.72 3.28
N GLN A 92 -9.69 -14.81 2.31
CA GLN A 92 -10.85 -14.15 1.74
C GLN A 92 -11.52 -15.01 0.67
N ARG A 93 -12.85 -14.96 0.61
CA ARG A 93 -13.60 -15.65 -0.44
C ARG A 93 -13.36 -14.97 -1.78
N ASN A 94 -12.73 -15.66 -2.73
CA ASN A 94 -12.41 -15.11 -4.05
C ASN A 94 -11.71 -13.74 -3.99
N TYR A 95 -10.82 -13.53 -3.02
CA TYR A 95 -10.09 -12.26 -2.84
C TYR A 95 -11.00 -11.03 -2.61
N LYS A 96 -12.21 -11.25 -2.07
CA LYS A 96 -13.14 -10.18 -1.72
C LYS A 96 -12.84 -9.64 -0.32
N THR A 97 -12.43 -8.37 -0.25
CA THR A 97 -12.16 -7.67 1.01
C THR A 97 -13.32 -7.80 2.00
N PHE A 98 -13.00 -7.91 3.30
CA PHE A 98 -13.98 -8.11 4.39
C PHE A 98 -14.76 -9.43 4.36
N THR A 99 -14.32 -10.41 3.58
CA THR A 99 -14.87 -11.77 3.61
C THR A 99 -13.88 -12.76 4.20
N VAL A 100 -14.42 -13.90 4.63
CA VAL A 100 -13.67 -15.13 4.92
C VAL A 100 -14.34 -16.23 4.11
N ASP A 101 -13.56 -17.08 3.45
CA ASP A 101 -14.11 -18.22 2.70
C ASP A 101 -14.68 -19.27 3.66
N PRO A 102 -16.01 -19.47 3.71
CA PRO A 102 -16.62 -20.42 4.65
C PRO A 102 -16.41 -21.89 4.26
N ASP A 103 -16.12 -22.17 2.98
CA ASP A 103 -15.90 -23.52 2.48
C ASP A 103 -14.53 -24.03 2.90
N VAL A 104 -13.56 -23.12 2.99
CA VAL A 104 -12.18 -23.39 3.40
C VAL A 104 -11.98 -23.17 4.91
N PHE A 105 -12.57 -22.11 5.46
CA PHE A 105 -12.48 -21.73 6.87
C PHE A 105 -13.88 -21.73 7.51
N PRO A 106 -14.43 -22.91 7.87
CA PRO A 106 -15.78 -23.02 8.43
C PRO A 106 -15.90 -22.47 9.87
N GLU A 107 -14.82 -22.53 10.66
CA GLU A 107 -14.79 -22.05 12.05
C GLU A 107 -13.67 -21.01 12.31
N PRO A 108 -13.63 -19.88 11.58
CA PRO A 108 -12.47 -18.97 11.63
C PRO A 108 -12.31 -18.31 13.01
N LYS A 109 -13.42 -18.05 13.71
CA LYS A 109 -13.41 -17.52 15.08
C LYS A 109 -12.70 -18.44 16.06
N LYS A 110 -12.95 -19.74 15.95
CA LYS A 110 -12.34 -20.76 16.79
C LYS A 110 -10.86 -20.89 16.48
N LEU A 111 -10.50 -20.97 15.20
CA LEU A 111 -9.10 -20.96 14.77
C LEU A 111 -8.31 -19.78 15.36
N PHE A 112 -8.85 -18.55 15.25
CA PHE A 112 -8.19 -17.38 15.83
C PHE A 112 -8.15 -17.37 17.35
N GLN A 113 -9.14 -17.97 18.02
CA GLN A 113 -9.13 -18.13 19.46
C GLN A 113 -8.06 -19.13 19.90
N ASP A 114 -7.97 -20.29 19.24
CA ASP A 114 -6.97 -21.32 19.53
C ASP A 114 -5.53 -20.81 19.34
N LEU A 115 -5.31 -19.97 18.31
CA LEU A 115 -4.02 -19.31 18.08
C LEU A 115 -3.71 -18.27 19.16
N ARG A 116 -4.71 -17.50 19.58
CA ARG A 116 -4.59 -16.51 20.65
C ARG A 116 -4.26 -17.17 21.99
N ASP A 117 -4.87 -18.32 22.29
CA ASP A 117 -4.63 -19.08 23.52
C ASP A 117 -3.19 -19.64 23.54
N GLN A 118 -2.56 -19.81 22.38
CA GLN A 118 -1.14 -20.12 22.22
C GLN A 118 -0.22 -18.89 22.19
N GLY A 119 -0.75 -17.70 22.47
CA GLY A 119 -0.01 -16.44 22.48
C GLY A 119 0.23 -15.81 21.11
N VAL A 120 -0.35 -16.35 20.03
CA VAL A 120 -0.16 -15.85 18.66
C VAL A 120 -1.31 -14.92 18.28
N LYS A 121 -1.00 -13.68 17.90
CA LYS A 121 -2.00 -12.73 17.40
C LYS A 121 -2.00 -12.69 15.88
N CYS A 122 -3.13 -13.02 15.29
CA CYS A 122 -3.29 -12.96 13.85
C CYS A 122 -3.67 -11.56 13.37
N SER A 123 -3.20 -11.22 12.17
CA SER A 123 -3.68 -10.07 11.40
C SER A 123 -3.89 -10.50 9.96
N THR A 124 -4.89 -9.92 9.30
CA THR A 124 -5.21 -10.22 7.91
C THR A 124 -4.99 -9.00 7.03
N ASN A 125 -4.70 -9.24 5.76
CA ASN A 125 -4.66 -8.20 4.74
C ASN A 125 -6.08 -7.65 4.50
N ILE A 126 -6.19 -6.32 4.46
CA ILE A 126 -7.38 -5.57 4.06
C ILE A 126 -6.91 -4.53 3.05
N THR A 127 -7.42 -4.61 1.82
CA THR A 127 -7.07 -3.66 0.76
C THR A 127 -8.15 -2.58 0.65
N PRO A 128 -7.82 -1.38 0.13
CA PRO A 128 -8.83 -0.34 -0.11
C PRO A 128 -9.68 -0.63 -1.36
N PHE A 129 -9.39 -1.69 -2.09
CA PHE A 129 -10.09 -2.06 -3.32
C PHE A 129 -11.26 -2.99 -3.01
N ILE A 130 -12.42 -2.67 -3.56
CA ILE A 130 -13.60 -3.52 -3.50
C ILE A 130 -13.72 -4.20 -4.86
N ASN A 131 -13.74 -5.53 -4.86
CA ASN A 131 -14.00 -6.31 -6.07
C ASN A 131 -15.37 -5.88 -6.66
N GLY A 132 -15.38 -5.58 -7.96
CA GLY A 132 -16.54 -5.05 -8.69
C GLY A 132 -17.33 -6.09 -9.48
N ASP A 133 -17.08 -7.39 -9.27
CA ASP A 133 -17.87 -8.45 -9.87
C ASP A 133 -19.33 -8.29 -9.42
N ASP A 134 -20.27 -8.38 -10.37
CA ASP A 134 -21.70 -8.25 -10.11
C ASP A 134 -22.24 -9.48 -9.36
N ASP A 135 -21.95 -9.50 -8.06
CA ASP A 135 -22.35 -10.51 -7.11
C ASP A 135 -23.24 -9.87 -6.05
N SER A 136 -24.54 -10.10 -6.19
CA SER A 136 -25.55 -9.64 -5.24
C SER A 136 -25.35 -10.16 -3.81
N SER A 137 -24.59 -11.25 -3.62
CA SER A 137 -24.25 -11.79 -2.29
C SER A 137 -23.11 -11.05 -1.60
N TYR A 138 -22.34 -10.22 -2.32
CA TYR A 138 -21.23 -9.48 -1.77
C TYR A 138 -21.70 -8.14 -1.14
N SER A 139 -22.13 -8.23 0.12
CA SER A 139 -22.74 -7.10 0.84
C SER A 139 -21.89 -5.83 0.89
N THR A 140 -20.55 -5.96 0.95
CA THR A 140 -19.63 -4.81 0.99
C THR A 140 -19.75 -3.95 -0.28
N LEU A 141 -19.81 -4.58 -1.45
CA LEU A 141 -20.00 -3.85 -2.72
C LEU A 141 -21.38 -3.21 -2.76
N GLN A 142 -22.43 -3.96 -2.38
CA GLN A 142 -23.81 -3.45 -2.39
C GLN A 142 -23.98 -2.24 -1.46
N GLU A 143 -23.37 -2.28 -0.28
CA GLU A 143 -23.35 -1.16 0.66
C GLU A 143 -22.58 0.03 0.10
N ALA A 144 -21.41 -0.20 -0.48
CA ALA A 144 -20.58 0.87 -1.06
C ALA A 144 -21.27 1.59 -2.21
N LEU A 145 -21.97 0.84 -3.09
CA LEU A 145 -22.77 1.39 -4.19
C LEU A 145 -23.98 2.17 -3.67
N LYS A 146 -24.74 1.58 -2.72
CA LYS A 146 -25.94 2.21 -2.16
C LYS A 146 -25.65 3.54 -1.47
N ASN A 147 -24.52 3.65 -0.78
CA ASN A 147 -24.19 4.82 0.03
C ASN A 147 -23.18 5.77 -0.63
N GLY A 148 -22.71 5.47 -1.86
CA GLY A 148 -21.75 6.33 -2.57
C GLY A 148 -20.38 6.40 -1.89
N TYR A 149 -19.88 5.29 -1.35
CA TYR A 149 -18.57 5.25 -0.67
C TYR A 149 -17.39 5.14 -1.65
N LEU A 150 -17.64 4.72 -2.88
CA LEU A 150 -16.61 4.55 -3.90
C LEU A 150 -16.19 5.90 -4.47
N VAL A 151 -14.89 6.01 -4.78
CA VAL A 151 -14.39 7.18 -5.51
C VAL A 151 -14.89 7.10 -6.94
N GLU A 152 -15.69 8.07 -7.35
CA GLU A 152 -16.11 8.20 -8.74
C GLU A 152 -14.98 8.76 -9.59
N ASP A 153 -14.68 8.08 -10.69
CA ASP A 153 -13.84 8.67 -11.72
C ASP A 153 -14.65 9.63 -12.57
N ARG A 154 -14.52 10.93 -12.25
CA ARG A 154 -15.21 12.00 -12.97
C ARG A 154 -14.44 12.54 -14.16
N ARG A 155 -13.25 11.98 -14.46
CA ARG A 155 -12.45 12.41 -15.62
C ARG A 155 -13.21 12.17 -16.93
N PHE A 156 -14.09 11.17 -16.95
CA PHE A 156 -14.90 10.79 -18.12
C PHE A 156 -16.36 11.26 -18.05
N LEU A 157 -16.74 12.02 -17.02
CA LEU A 157 -18.12 12.55 -16.88
C LEU A 157 -18.30 13.93 -17.53
N GLN A 158 -17.21 14.61 -17.85
CA GLN A 158 -17.21 15.71 -18.82
C GLN A 158 -16.73 15.12 -20.14
N ASP A 159 -17.31 15.55 -21.27
CA ASP A 159 -16.92 15.23 -22.67
C ASP A 159 -15.45 15.60 -23.03
N ASN A 160 -14.56 15.74 -22.03
CA ASN A 160 -13.17 16.14 -22.13
C ASN A 160 -12.20 15.02 -21.69
N GLY A 161 -12.69 13.85 -21.27
CA GLY A 161 -11.86 12.68 -21.00
C GLY A 161 -11.58 11.88 -22.28
N PRO A 162 -10.43 11.20 -22.40
CA PRO A 162 -10.14 10.34 -23.54
C PRO A 162 -11.22 9.25 -23.66
N GLN A 163 -11.91 9.15 -24.80
CA GLN A 163 -13.03 8.23 -24.97
C GLN A 163 -12.60 6.76 -25.05
N ASN A 164 -11.30 6.53 -25.19
CA ASN A 164 -10.69 5.21 -25.23
C ASN A 164 -9.22 5.30 -24.80
N ALA A 165 -8.64 4.14 -24.47
CA ALA A 165 -7.26 4.03 -24.00
C ALA A 165 -6.20 4.57 -24.99
N ASN A 166 -6.55 4.79 -26.27
CA ASN A 166 -5.62 5.35 -27.27
C ASN A 166 -5.49 6.87 -27.18
N GLU A 167 -6.47 7.53 -26.55
CA GLU A 167 -6.50 8.99 -26.36
C GLU A 167 -5.81 9.41 -25.05
N ASP A 168 -5.44 8.46 -24.19
CA ASP A 168 -4.64 8.72 -22.99
C ASP A 168 -3.27 9.30 -23.36
N GLN A 169 -2.96 10.49 -22.85
CA GLN A 169 -1.64 11.10 -22.94
C GLN A 169 -0.87 10.91 -21.64
N TYR A 170 0.32 10.32 -21.74
CA TYR A 170 1.24 10.19 -20.62
C TYR A 170 2.26 11.33 -20.67
N MET A 171 2.38 12.04 -19.55
CA MET A 171 3.44 13.02 -19.32
C MET A 171 4.50 12.42 -18.40
N LEU A 172 5.74 12.33 -18.88
CA LEU A 172 6.90 12.01 -18.06
C LEU A 172 7.83 13.23 -17.99
N PHE A 173 8.29 13.53 -16.77
CA PHE A 173 9.34 14.51 -16.54
C PHE A 173 10.61 13.75 -16.15
N ARG A 174 11.63 13.81 -17.02
CA ARG A 174 12.94 13.21 -16.77
C ARG A 174 13.99 14.33 -16.79
N CYS A 175 14.71 14.51 -15.69
CA CYS A 175 15.79 15.50 -15.55
C CYS A 175 15.40 16.92 -16.02
N GLY A 176 14.22 17.41 -15.64
CA GLY A 176 13.74 18.74 -16.02
C GLY A 176 13.23 18.88 -17.47
N HIS A 177 13.23 17.81 -18.27
CA HIS A 177 12.64 17.79 -19.62
C HIS A 177 11.27 17.11 -19.59
N LYS A 178 10.30 17.75 -20.23
CA LYS A 178 8.94 17.25 -20.41
C LYS A 178 8.88 16.40 -21.68
N THR A 179 8.42 15.17 -21.57
CA THR A 179 8.12 14.30 -22.71
C THR A 179 6.66 13.88 -22.64
N GLU A 180 5.94 14.08 -23.74
CA GLU A 180 4.54 13.68 -23.92
C GLU A 180 4.47 12.57 -24.95
N PHE A 181 3.74 11.50 -24.66
CA PHE A 181 3.46 10.44 -25.63
C PHE A 181 2.02 9.95 -25.49
N HIS A 182 1.47 9.48 -26.60
CA HIS A 182 0.16 8.86 -26.64
C HIS A 182 0.26 7.39 -26.27
N ALA A 183 -0.68 6.91 -25.45
CA ALA A 183 -0.79 5.52 -25.04
C ALA A 183 -0.89 4.53 -26.22
N SER A 184 -1.41 4.98 -27.36
CA SER A 184 -1.54 4.18 -28.59
C SER A 184 -0.22 3.96 -29.33
N ASP A 185 0.81 4.75 -29.04
CA ASP A 185 2.10 4.63 -29.71
C ASP A 185 2.98 3.60 -28.97
N LEU A 186 2.63 2.32 -29.13
CA LEU A 186 3.31 1.18 -28.50
C LEU A 186 4.79 1.05 -28.88
N ASN A 187 5.24 1.74 -29.94
CA ASN A 187 6.65 1.78 -30.33
C ASN A 187 7.45 2.84 -29.55
N GLN A 188 6.78 3.74 -28.82
CA GLN A 188 7.38 4.66 -27.85
C GLN A 188 7.24 4.11 -26.43
N GLU A 189 7.65 2.86 -26.19
CA GLU A 189 7.66 2.35 -24.82
C GLU A 189 8.57 3.23 -23.94
N PRO A 190 8.12 3.68 -22.75
CA PRO A 190 9.01 4.32 -21.77
C PRO A 190 10.03 3.34 -21.16
N ARG A 191 10.03 2.08 -21.59
CA ARG A 191 10.87 1.00 -21.08
C ARG A 191 11.96 0.68 -22.10
N ASN A 192 13.21 0.99 -21.73
CA ASN A 192 14.47 0.45 -22.29
C ASN A 192 15.25 1.26 -23.34
N HIS A 193 15.23 2.59 -23.33
CA HIS A 193 16.40 3.35 -23.78
C HIS A 193 17.16 3.91 -22.56
N TYR A 194 17.98 3.05 -21.97
CA TYR A 194 19.17 3.50 -21.24
C TYR A 194 20.21 3.86 -22.29
N GLU A 195 20.20 5.10 -22.77
CA GLU A 195 21.32 5.58 -23.57
C GLU A 195 22.57 5.69 -22.69
N PRO A 196 23.76 5.32 -23.18
CA PRO A 196 25.00 5.40 -22.39
C PRO A 196 25.28 6.80 -21.81
N GLU A 197 24.81 7.86 -22.47
CA GLU A 197 24.88 9.25 -22.00
C GLU A 197 23.99 9.56 -20.77
N ASP A 198 23.00 8.72 -20.44
CA ASP A 198 22.22 8.84 -19.20
C ASP A 198 22.98 8.29 -17.97
N ARG A 199 24.18 7.74 -18.16
CA ARG A 199 25.09 7.46 -17.06
C ARG A 199 25.83 8.74 -16.69
N ILE A 200 25.46 9.26 -15.53
CA ILE A 200 26.20 10.26 -14.73
C ILE A 200 25.91 11.71 -15.17
N CYS A 201 25.06 12.39 -14.41
CA CYS A 201 25.27 13.82 -14.20
C CYS A 201 26.58 13.97 -13.41
N GLY A 202 27.63 14.40 -14.11
CA GLY A 202 28.70 15.23 -13.54
C GLY A 202 28.25 16.68 -13.46
#